data_AF-A0A161Z4H8-F1
#
_entry.id   AF-A0A161Z4H8-F1
#
_cell.length_a   1.000
_cell.length_b   1.000
_cell.length_c   1.000
_cell.angle_alpha   90.00
_cell.angle_beta   90.00
_cell.angle_gamma   90.00
#
_symmetry.space_group_name_H-M   'P 1'
#
loop_
_entity.id
_entity.type
_entity.pdbx_description
1 polymer ?
#
loop_
_entity_poly.entity_id
_entity_poly.type
_entity_poly.pdbx_seq_one_letter_code
_entity_poly.pdbx_strand_id
1 'polypeptide(L)'
;MAQTYSSSTRAGVKPSNPAAPPNFADPNFDPADFLNDSLSPLTVASSQPNASRSPGSVPLTELSAQVQSLLSQINAQNIRLSSTLSQLTDEILRSGGRLAYEVEVLRGETIGLSETLTEVLRDDITKFVPEPSPEDGRETEQAEDAPTNEDESATSPNNNKTPAVPTDPEYITNLRTLNQVRSRLEDVVQTFGDAMSWPLPPSELTFSSSFISVSGPDLGPEGQDREERGQEMMKKLRTEVTELLDSEGGGYAGLDAANRRVEALRTLATVWDGSAEEKARNRFVDGLANIVEDRRRTLDQHQADQNQRGQSKSRSEARRDSDSGAPAGGLFRNLQRLREEIYLE
;
A
#
# COMPACT_ATOMS: atom_id res chain seq x y z
N MET A 1 -14.61 -48.05 -3.52
CA MET A 1 -14.48 -46.69 -4.10
C MET A 1 -13.16 -46.12 -3.64
N ALA A 2 -12.16 -46.09 -4.52
CA ALA A 2 -10.86 -45.48 -4.28
C ALA A 2 -10.76 -44.25 -5.18
N GLN A 3 -10.40 -43.10 -4.63
CA GLN A 3 -10.00 -41.93 -5.43
C GLN A 3 -8.61 -41.50 -5.00
N THR A 4 -7.80 -41.36 -6.05
CA THR A 4 -6.36 -41.25 -6.13
C THR A 4 -5.91 -39.81 -6.02
N TYR A 5 -4.81 -39.60 -5.29
CA TYR A 5 -4.02 -38.38 -5.29
C TYR A 5 -3.39 -38.17 -6.68
N SER A 6 -3.67 -37.05 -7.34
CA SER A 6 -2.99 -36.64 -8.56
C SER A 6 -1.70 -35.92 -8.21
N SER A 7 -0.59 -36.67 -8.25
CA SER A 7 0.78 -36.16 -8.31
C SER A 7 1.04 -35.51 -9.68
N SER A 8 1.23 -34.19 -9.70
CA SER A 8 1.68 -33.47 -10.90
C SER A 8 3.18 -33.68 -11.09
N THR A 9 3.52 -34.32 -12.19
CA THR A 9 4.88 -34.72 -12.58
C THR A 9 5.71 -33.54 -13.06
N ARG A 10 6.91 -33.41 -12.47
CA ARG A 10 8.06 -32.59 -12.88
C ARG A 10 8.37 -32.78 -14.37
N ALA A 11 8.13 -31.74 -15.16
CA ALA A 11 8.47 -31.71 -16.59
C ALA A 11 9.91 -31.22 -16.80
N GLY A 12 10.72 -32.09 -17.41
CA GLY A 12 11.86 -31.80 -18.30
C GLY A 12 12.82 -30.67 -17.93
N VAL A 13 13.92 -31.02 -17.27
CA VAL A 13 15.16 -30.23 -17.29
C VAL A 13 15.69 -30.23 -18.72
N LYS A 14 15.54 -29.11 -19.41
CA LYS A 14 16.17 -28.85 -20.71
C LYS A 14 17.57 -28.29 -20.42
N PRO A 15 18.65 -28.85 -21.00
CA PRO A 15 19.98 -28.26 -20.84
C PRO A 15 19.98 -26.88 -21.52
N SER A 16 19.99 -25.82 -20.73
CA SER A 16 20.18 -24.46 -21.22
C SER A 16 21.59 -24.35 -21.80
N ASN A 17 21.62 -24.06 -23.08
CA ASN A 17 22.80 -23.77 -23.88
C ASN A 17 23.67 -22.69 -23.18
N PRO A 18 24.97 -22.90 -22.91
CA PRO A 18 25.80 -21.99 -22.10
C PRO A 18 26.26 -20.72 -22.85
N ALA A 19 25.56 -20.29 -23.90
CA ALA A 19 26.06 -19.27 -24.83
C ALA A 19 25.30 -17.94 -24.81
N ALA A 20 24.18 -17.84 -24.09
CA ALA A 20 23.47 -16.57 -23.93
C ALA A 20 23.87 -15.91 -22.61
N PRO A 21 24.39 -14.67 -22.62
CA PRO A 21 24.62 -13.94 -21.38
C PRO A 21 23.28 -13.80 -20.62
N PRO A 22 23.24 -14.07 -19.32
CA PRO A 22 22.03 -13.88 -18.52
C PRO A 22 21.60 -12.42 -18.57
N ASN A 23 20.29 -12.20 -18.57
CA ASN A 23 19.74 -10.86 -18.45
C ASN A 23 19.69 -10.47 -16.96
N PHE A 24 20.73 -9.79 -16.48
CA PHE A 24 20.81 -9.32 -15.10
C PHE A 24 19.80 -8.22 -14.74
N ALA A 25 19.02 -7.72 -15.71
CA ALA A 25 17.98 -6.73 -15.49
C ALA A 25 16.57 -7.35 -15.29
N ASP A 26 16.45 -8.68 -15.31
CA ASP A 26 15.19 -9.36 -15.03
C ASP A 26 14.86 -9.26 -13.53
N PRO A 27 13.68 -8.74 -13.13
CA PRO A 27 13.25 -8.70 -11.72
C PRO A 27 13.19 -10.06 -11.03
N ASN A 28 13.04 -11.15 -11.80
CA ASN A 28 12.98 -12.52 -11.29
C ASN A 28 14.35 -13.23 -11.31
N PHE A 29 15.44 -12.51 -11.59
CA PHE A 29 16.78 -13.10 -11.60
C PHE A 29 17.24 -13.46 -10.20
N ASP A 30 17.45 -14.75 -9.93
CA ASP A 30 18.11 -15.22 -8.71
C ASP A 30 19.60 -15.54 -8.99
N PRO A 31 20.55 -14.84 -8.32
CA PRO A 31 21.97 -15.14 -8.47
C PRO A 31 22.36 -16.54 -7.98
N ALA A 32 21.65 -17.11 -7.00
CA ALA A 32 21.97 -18.43 -6.47
C ALA A 32 21.60 -19.52 -7.49
N ASP A 33 20.38 -19.49 -8.02
CA ASP A 33 19.94 -20.38 -9.09
C ASP A 33 20.83 -20.26 -10.35
N PHE A 34 21.21 -19.04 -10.74
CA PHE A 34 22.13 -18.83 -11.88
C PHE A 34 23.50 -19.51 -11.66
N LEU A 35 24.08 -19.42 -10.47
CA LEU A 35 25.35 -20.09 -10.17
C LEU A 35 25.18 -21.61 -10.11
N ASN A 36 24.07 -22.10 -9.54
CA ASN A 36 23.78 -23.53 -9.48
C ASN A 36 23.57 -24.14 -10.87
N ASP A 37 22.97 -23.40 -11.80
CA ASP A 37 22.75 -23.84 -13.18
C ASP A 37 24.01 -23.71 -14.06
N SER A 38 24.86 -22.70 -13.78
CA SER A 38 26.08 -22.46 -14.57
C SER A 38 27.27 -23.29 -14.14
N LEU A 39 27.32 -23.73 -12.88
CA LEU A 39 28.43 -24.51 -12.33
C LEU A 39 28.13 -26.00 -12.33
N SER A 40 29.04 -26.79 -12.90
CA SER A 40 28.92 -28.25 -12.89
C SER A 40 29.14 -28.80 -11.48
N PRO A 41 28.42 -29.87 -11.06
CA PRO A 41 28.58 -30.45 -9.74
C PRO A 41 29.99 -30.99 -9.52
N LEU A 42 30.54 -30.84 -8.31
CA LEU A 42 31.90 -31.29 -7.99
C LEU A 42 32.01 -32.82 -7.92
N THR A 43 33.06 -33.37 -8.53
CA THR A 43 33.44 -34.77 -8.30
C THR A 43 34.14 -34.90 -6.95
N VAL A 44 33.44 -35.38 -5.92
CA VAL A 44 34.01 -35.63 -4.56
C VAL A 44 34.67 -37.03 -4.46
N ALA A 45 34.75 -37.77 -5.58
CA ALA A 45 35.16 -39.17 -5.62
C ALA A 45 36.67 -39.44 -5.38
N SER A 46 37.44 -38.50 -4.82
CA SER A 46 38.85 -38.74 -4.48
C SER A 46 39.02 -39.61 -3.22
N SER A 47 37.97 -39.83 -2.43
CA SER A 47 38.09 -40.46 -1.10
C SER A 47 37.31 -41.76 -0.90
N GLN A 48 36.40 -42.16 -1.81
CA GLN A 48 35.66 -43.42 -1.69
C GLN A 48 35.48 -44.14 -3.04
N PRO A 49 35.91 -45.41 -3.16
CA PRO A 49 35.81 -46.17 -4.42
C PRO A 49 34.38 -46.58 -4.82
N ASN A 50 33.39 -46.43 -3.92
CA ASN A 50 32.00 -46.86 -4.13
C ASN A 50 30.96 -45.72 -4.08
N ALA A 51 31.38 -44.45 -4.04
CA ALA A 51 30.43 -43.34 -4.09
C ALA A 51 29.91 -43.14 -5.51
N SER A 52 28.60 -43.22 -5.71
CA SER A 52 27.92 -43.01 -6.98
C SER A 52 28.33 -41.67 -7.59
N ARG A 53 29.06 -41.71 -8.72
CA ARG A 53 29.36 -40.51 -9.52
C ARG A 53 28.05 -39.90 -9.99
N SER A 54 27.79 -38.65 -9.61
CA SER A 54 26.73 -37.88 -10.25
C SER A 54 27.10 -37.69 -11.73
N PRO A 55 26.19 -37.97 -12.68
CA PRO A 55 26.43 -37.70 -14.09
C PRO A 55 26.71 -36.20 -14.28
N GLY A 56 27.79 -35.87 -14.99
CA GLY A 56 28.22 -34.48 -15.21
C GLY A 56 29.08 -33.87 -14.10
N SER A 57 29.62 -34.68 -13.18
CA SER A 57 30.53 -34.16 -12.15
C SER A 57 31.94 -33.88 -12.69
N VAL A 58 32.51 -32.74 -12.29
CA VAL A 58 33.76 -32.16 -12.84
C VAL A 58 34.83 -32.07 -11.74
N PRO A 59 36.13 -32.30 -12.02
CA PRO A 59 37.20 -32.13 -11.04
C PRO A 59 37.38 -30.66 -10.63
N LEU A 60 37.88 -30.42 -9.41
CA LEU A 60 38.04 -29.07 -8.84
C LEU A 60 38.83 -28.10 -9.76
N THR A 61 39.85 -28.61 -10.44
CA THR A 61 40.68 -27.81 -11.36
C THR A 61 39.89 -27.28 -12.54
N GLU A 62 39.00 -28.09 -13.13
CA GLU A 62 38.17 -27.67 -14.26
C GLU A 62 37.03 -26.75 -13.82
N LEU A 63 36.43 -27.00 -12.65
CA LEU A 63 35.48 -26.06 -12.05
C LEU A 63 36.13 -24.69 -11.79
N SER A 64 37.37 -24.68 -11.28
CA SER A 64 38.08 -23.42 -11.01
C SER A 64 38.30 -22.59 -12.29
N ALA A 65 38.62 -23.25 -13.40
CA ALA A 65 38.76 -22.59 -14.70
C ALA A 65 37.40 -22.06 -15.20
N GLN A 66 36.31 -22.84 -15.02
CA GLN A 66 34.96 -22.43 -15.38
C GLN A 66 34.50 -21.19 -14.59
N VAL A 67 34.73 -21.18 -13.27
CA VAL A 67 34.42 -20.03 -12.39
C VAL A 67 35.24 -18.80 -12.78
N GLN A 68 36.53 -18.96 -13.08
CA GLN A 68 37.36 -17.83 -13.51
C GLN A 68 36.88 -17.22 -14.84
N SER A 69 36.48 -18.06 -15.81
CA SER A 69 35.91 -17.60 -17.06
C SER A 69 34.58 -16.88 -16.85
N LEU A 70 33.70 -17.44 -16.01
CA LEU A 70 32.40 -16.84 -15.68
C LEU A 70 32.58 -15.49 -14.97
N LEU A 71 33.52 -15.41 -14.02
CA LEU A 71 33.84 -14.17 -13.31
C LEU A 71 34.37 -13.10 -14.28
N SER A 72 35.23 -13.48 -15.22
CA SER A 72 35.72 -12.56 -16.25
C SER A 72 34.58 -12.03 -17.13
N GLN A 73 33.63 -12.90 -17.51
CA GLN A 73 32.44 -12.52 -18.27
C GLN A 73 31.54 -11.55 -17.48
N ILE A 74 31.24 -11.87 -16.22
CA ILE A 74 30.43 -11.00 -15.34
C ILE A 74 31.11 -9.64 -15.16
N ASN A 75 32.42 -9.62 -14.95
CA ASN A 75 33.17 -8.37 -14.79
C ASN A 75 33.12 -7.51 -16.07
N ALA A 76 33.28 -8.12 -17.24
CA ALA A 76 33.15 -7.40 -18.52
C ALA A 76 31.73 -6.83 -18.71
N GLN A 77 30.69 -7.58 -18.34
CA GLN A 77 29.31 -7.11 -18.40
C GLN A 77 29.04 -5.98 -17.40
N ASN A 78 29.58 -6.07 -16.19
CA ASN A 78 29.46 -5.03 -15.17
C ASN A 78 30.09 -3.71 -15.65
N ILE A 79 31.30 -3.77 -16.22
CA ILE A 79 31.97 -2.57 -16.79
C ILE A 79 31.11 -1.97 -17.91
N ARG A 80 30.55 -2.79 -18.80
CA ARG A 80 29.69 -2.32 -19.89
C ARG A 80 28.41 -1.66 -19.37
N LEU A 81 27.70 -2.30 -18.44
CA LEU A 81 26.48 -1.75 -17.85
C LEU A 81 26.76 -0.46 -17.08
N SER A 82 27.87 -0.40 -16.34
CA SER A 82 28.32 0.80 -15.65
C SER A 82 28.61 1.95 -16.63
N SER A 83 29.25 1.65 -17.77
CA SER A 83 29.48 2.65 -18.82
C SER A 83 28.16 3.14 -19.44
N THR A 84 27.20 2.25 -19.67
CA THR A 84 25.88 2.62 -20.20
C THR A 84 25.10 3.46 -19.20
N LEU A 85 25.13 3.13 -17.90
CA LEU A 85 24.48 3.91 -16.85
C LEU A 85 25.06 5.33 -16.79
N SER A 86 26.38 5.46 -16.82
CA SER A 86 27.04 6.78 -16.87
C SER A 86 26.62 7.58 -18.10
N GLN A 87 26.55 6.95 -19.28
CA GLN A 87 26.09 7.60 -20.50
C GLN A 87 24.64 8.07 -20.41
N LEU A 88 23.73 7.22 -19.92
CA LEU A 88 22.32 7.57 -19.74
C LEU A 88 22.15 8.69 -18.71
N THR A 89 22.96 8.70 -17.65
CA THR A 89 22.92 9.75 -16.63
C THR A 89 23.34 11.10 -17.24
N ASP A 90 24.40 11.13 -18.05
CA ASP A 90 24.83 12.34 -18.75
C ASP A 90 23.78 12.81 -19.76
N GLU A 91 23.15 11.88 -20.49
CA GLU A 91 22.07 12.20 -21.42
C GLU A 91 20.83 12.77 -20.71
N ILE A 92 20.48 12.26 -19.53
CA ILE A 92 19.39 12.80 -18.70
C ILE A 92 19.73 14.22 -18.23
N LEU A 93 20.94 14.44 -17.70
CA LEU A 93 21.36 15.77 -17.24
C LEU A 93 21.38 16.78 -18.40
N ARG A 94 21.85 16.36 -19.57
CA ARG A 94 21.91 17.20 -20.77
C ARG A 94 20.52 17.47 -21.36
N SER A 95 19.66 16.47 -21.44
CA SER A 95 18.30 16.61 -21.97
C SER A 95 17.39 17.39 -21.03
N GLY A 96 17.61 17.32 -19.71
CA GLY A 96 16.86 18.10 -18.71
C GLY A 96 16.94 19.61 -18.95
N GLY A 97 18.13 20.14 -19.25
CA GLY A 97 18.30 21.57 -19.55
C GLY A 97 17.60 22.02 -20.84
N ARG A 98 17.62 21.17 -21.88
CA ARG A 98 16.92 21.43 -23.14
C ARG A 98 15.41 21.37 -22.97
N LEU A 99 14.91 20.36 -22.26
CA LEU A 99 13.49 20.20 -21.98
C LEU A 99 12.95 21.37 -21.16
N ALA A 100 13.71 21.87 -20.18
CA ALA A 100 13.33 23.05 -19.41
C ALA A 100 13.16 24.29 -20.30
N TYR A 101 14.06 24.50 -21.27
CA TYR A 101 13.92 25.60 -22.24
C TYR A 101 12.68 25.42 -23.13
N GLU A 102 12.46 24.23 -23.67
CA GLU A 102 11.29 23.94 -24.51
C GLU A 102 9.97 24.12 -23.75
N VAL A 103 9.93 23.74 -22.47
CA VAL A 103 8.78 23.97 -21.58
C VAL A 103 8.55 25.46 -21.33
N GLU A 104 9.60 26.25 -21.07
CA GLU A 104 9.44 27.69 -20.85
C GLU A 104 9.02 28.43 -22.13
N VAL A 105 9.53 28.01 -23.30
CA VAL A 105 9.07 28.52 -24.60
C VAL A 105 7.59 28.20 -24.81
N LEU A 106 7.18 26.94 -24.61
CA LEU A 106 5.79 26.52 -24.80
C LEU A 106 4.85 27.21 -23.81
N ARG A 107 5.30 27.46 -22.58
CA ARG A 107 4.58 28.27 -21.60
C ARG A 107 4.42 29.70 -22.09
N GLY A 108 5.46 30.32 -22.60
CA GLY A 108 5.42 31.67 -23.18
C GLY A 108 4.46 31.77 -24.36
N GLU A 109 4.51 30.81 -25.29
CA GLU A 109 3.58 30.73 -26.43
C GLU A 109 2.13 30.50 -25.99
N THR A 110 1.91 29.67 -24.96
CA THR A 110 0.57 29.42 -24.40
C THR A 110 0.00 30.67 -23.73
N ILE A 111 0.84 31.42 -22.99
CA ILE A 111 0.44 32.71 -22.40
C ILE A 111 0.13 33.72 -23.51
N GLY A 112 0.97 33.79 -24.55
CA GLY A 112 0.73 34.65 -25.70
C GLY A 112 -0.57 34.29 -26.44
N LEU A 113 -0.83 33.01 -26.67
CA LEU A 113 -2.08 32.53 -27.26
C LEU A 113 -3.28 32.90 -26.38
N SER A 114 -3.17 32.70 -25.07
CA SER A 114 -4.18 33.11 -24.10
C SER A 114 -4.49 34.60 -24.23
N GLU A 115 -3.48 35.46 -24.20
CA GLU A 115 -3.63 36.92 -24.33
C GLU A 115 -4.29 37.30 -25.66
N THR A 116 -3.89 36.67 -26.77
CA THR A 116 -4.54 36.92 -28.07
C THR A 116 -6.02 36.52 -28.06
N LEU A 117 -6.40 35.41 -27.41
CA LEU A 117 -7.79 34.96 -27.33
C LEU A 117 -8.63 35.82 -26.38
N THR A 118 -8.06 36.24 -25.24
CA THR A 118 -8.80 36.95 -24.18
C THR A 118 -8.79 38.46 -24.32
N GLU A 119 -7.80 39.04 -25.00
CA GLU A 119 -7.70 40.49 -25.17
C GLU A 119 -7.94 40.91 -26.62
N VAL A 120 -7.16 40.38 -27.56
CA VAL A 120 -7.21 40.83 -28.96
C VAL A 120 -8.45 40.32 -29.70
N LEU A 121 -8.73 39.03 -29.62
CA LEU A 121 -9.83 38.38 -30.35
C LEU A 121 -11.13 38.33 -29.54
N ARG A 122 -11.15 38.76 -28.27
CA ARG A 122 -12.35 38.66 -27.42
C ARG A 122 -13.56 39.35 -28.04
N ASP A 123 -13.38 40.56 -28.58
CA ASP A 123 -14.45 41.33 -29.22
C ASP A 123 -14.91 40.71 -30.54
N ASP A 124 -14.06 39.95 -31.22
CA ASP A 124 -14.43 39.23 -32.43
C ASP A 124 -15.12 37.91 -32.09
N ILE A 125 -14.63 37.17 -31.09
CA ILE A 125 -15.22 35.94 -30.59
C ILE A 125 -16.64 36.19 -30.06
N THR A 126 -16.86 37.31 -29.35
CA THR A 126 -18.20 37.68 -28.85
C THR A 126 -19.22 37.91 -29.96
N LYS A 127 -18.81 38.33 -31.18
CA LYS A 127 -19.71 38.44 -32.35
C LYS A 127 -20.14 37.07 -32.89
N PHE A 128 -19.38 36.01 -32.62
CA PHE A 128 -19.70 34.64 -32.99
C PHE A 128 -20.45 33.87 -31.90
N VAL A 129 -20.50 34.42 -30.68
CA VAL A 129 -21.37 33.91 -29.62
C VAL A 129 -22.80 34.39 -29.94
N PRO A 130 -23.77 33.48 -30.13
CA PRO A 130 -25.16 33.88 -30.28
C PRO A 130 -25.56 34.72 -29.06
N GLU A 131 -25.92 35.98 -29.30
CA GLU A 131 -26.53 36.82 -28.29
C GLU A 131 -27.77 36.08 -27.79
N PRO A 132 -27.91 35.81 -26.47
CA PRO A 132 -29.09 35.13 -25.96
C PRO A 132 -30.29 36.01 -26.28
N SER A 133 -31.11 35.57 -27.24
CA SER A 133 -32.36 36.22 -27.58
C SER A 133 -33.21 36.33 -26.31
N PRO A 134 -33.83 37.49 -26.00
CA PRO A 134 -34.67 37.68 -24.83
C PRO A 134 -36.03 36.93 -24.89
N GLU A 135 -36.12 35.80 -25.58
CA GLU A 135 -37.33 34.97 -25.65
C GLU A 135 -37.20 33.58 -25.01
N ASP A 136 -36.16 33.32 -24.21
CA ASP A 136 -36.16 32.20 -23.27
C ASP A 136 -36.09 32.73 -21.83
N GLY A 137 -37.27 33.03 -21.31
CA GLY A 137 -37.47 33.45 -19.94
C GLY A 137 -37.04 32.36 -18.96
N ARG A 138 -35.95 32.62 -18.24
CA ARG A 138 -35.73 32.16 -16.86
C ARG A 138 -34.70 33.06 -16.22
N GLU A 139 -35.22 34.16 -15.67
CA GLU A 139 -34.57 34.88 -14.59
C GLU A 139 -34.36 33.89 -13.43
N THR A 140 -33.11 33.76 -13.00
CA THR A 140 -32.79 33.28 -11.64
C THR A 140 -31.71 34.20 -11.10
N GLU A 141 -32.16 35.34 -10.57
CA GLU A 141 -31.44 36.06 -9.52
C GLU A 141 -32.19 35.89 -8.19
N GLN A 142 -31.39 35.81 -7.14
CA GLN A 142 -31.71 35.40 -5.77
C GLN A 142 -32.33 36.53 -4.94
N ALA A 143 -33.12 36.12 -3.92
CA ALA A 143 -33.44 36.80 -2.65
C ALA A 143 -34.28 38.11 -2.75
N GLU A 144 -35.35 38.36 -2.00
CA GLU A 144 -35.68 38.13 -0.59
C GLU A 144 -37.22 38.20 -0.37
N ASP A 145 -37.63 37.70 0.79
CA ASP A 145 -38.84 38.00 1.59
C ASP A 145 -40.20 37.33 1.29
N ALA A 146 -40.80 36.81 2.37
CA ALA A 146 -42.03 36.01 2.48
C ALA A 146 -43.31 36.90 2.57
N PRO A 147 -44.55 36.42 2.88
CA PRO A 147 -45.07 35.06 3.13
C PRO A 147 -46.47 34.74 2.50
N THR A 148 -47.02 33.56 2.84
CA THR A 148 -48.44 33.28 3.18
C THR A 148 -49.24 32.30 2.27
N ASN A 149 -49.42 31.09 2.80
CA ASN A 149 -50.62 30.22 2.91
C ASN A 149 -51.28 29.57 1.67
N GLU A 150 -51.34 28.23 1.68
CA GLU A 150 -52.55 27.36 1.86
C GLU A 150 -53.15 26.95 0.49
N ASP A 151 -53.59 25.74 0.17
CA ASP A 151 -53.67 24.44 0.82
C ASP A 151 -54.00 23.37 -0.27
N GLU A 152 -53.81 22.09 0.07
CA GLU A 152 -54.49 20.88 -0.44
C GLU A 152 -54.62 20.56 -1.96
N SER A 153 -54.01 19.45 -2.39
CA SER A 153 -54.76 18.17 -2.47
C SER A 153 -53.90 16.98 -2.94
N ALA A 154 -54.06 15.88 -2.22
CA ALA A 154 -53.44 14.58 -2.41
C ALA A 154 -53.93 13.85 -3.68
N THR A 155 -53.12 12.89 -4.18
CA THR A 155 -53.45 11.45 -4.26
C THR A 155 -52.42 10.71 -5.14
N SER A 156 -51.67 9.77 -4.55
CA SER A 156 -50.96 8.67 -5.24
C SER A 156 -51.95 7.51 -5.47
N PRO A 157 -51.84 6.64 -6.52
CA PRO A 157 -50.80 5.60 -6.50
C PRO A 157 -50.30 5.05 -7.86
N ASN A 158 -49.04 4.62 -7.84
CA ASN A 158 -48.48 3.38 -8.41
C ASN A 158 -48.89 2.92 -9.83
N ASN A 159 -47.98 3.02 -10.79
CA ASN A 159 -47.92 2.04 -11.87
C ASN A 159 -46.48 1.79 -12.35
N ASN A 160 -46.06 0.53 -12.22
CA ASN A 160 -44.82 -0.03 -12.74
C ASN A 160 -44.69 0.22 -14.25
N LYS A 161 -43.68 1.00 -14.65
CA LYS A 161 -43.08 0.89 -15.99
C LYS A 161 -41.72 1.60 -16.04
N THR A 162 -40.65 0.81 -16.01
CA THR A 162 -39.36 1.17 -16.59
C THR A 162 -39.23 0.40 -17.91
N PRO A 163 -38.50 0.89 -18.91
CA PRO A 163 -38.55 2.25 -19.45
C PRO A 163 -38.72 2.20 -20.99
N ALA A 164 -39.52 3.11 -21.55
CA ALA A 164 -39.34 3.49 -22.95
C ALA A 164 -38.43 4.72 -22.94
N VAL A 165 -37.15 4.53 -23.28
CA VAL A 165 -36.22 5.63 -23.52
C VAL A 165 -36.63 6.25 -24.87
N PRO A 166 -37.15 7.48 -24.93
CA PRO A 166 -37.04 8.24 -26.17
C PRO A 166 -35.54 8.43 -26.39
N THR A 167 -35.05 8.03 -27.56
CA THR A 167 -33.64 8.13 -27.95
C THR A 167 -33.14 9.55 -27.72
N ASP A 168 -32.51 9.77 -26.58
CA ASP A 168 -31.83 11.02 -26.28
C ASP A 168 -30.81 11.25 -27.41
N PRO A 169 -30.77 12.46 -27.99
CA PRO A 169 -29.80 12.77 -29.05
C PRO A 169 -28.37 12.50 -28.58
N GLU A 170 -27.51 12.07 -29.50
CA GLU A 170 -26.11 11.70 -29.26
C GLU A 170 -25.33 12.72 -28.40
N TYR A 171 -25.65 14.01 -28.50
CA TYR A 171 -25.00 15.03 -27.67
C TYR A 171 -25.39 14.96 -26.18
N ILE A 172 -26.63 14.56 -25.86
CA ILE A 172 -27.08 14.38 -24.46
C ILE A 172 -26.49 13.11 -23.86
N THR A 173 -26.36 12.02 -24.64
CA THR A 173 -25.66 10.82 -24.18
C THR A 173 -24.17 11.11 -23.96
N ASN A 174 -23.52 11.82 -24.88
CA ASN A 174 -22.13 12.28 -24.74
C ASN A 174 -21.93 13.23 -23.56
N LEU A 175 -22.87 14.13 -23.27
CA LEU A 175 -22.81 14.99 -22.08
C LEU A 175 -22.94 14.20 -20.78
N ARG A 176 -23.83 13.20 -20.73
CA ARG A 176 -23.95 12.32 -19.55
C ARG A 176 -22.70 11.46 -19.34
N THR A 177 -22.12 10.91 -20.41
CA THR A 177 -20.85 10.17 -20.31
C THR A 177 -19.70 11.08 -19.89
N LEU A 178 -19.61 12.30 -20.42
CA LEU A 178 -18.61 13.29 -20.00
C LEU A 178 -18.80 13.71 -18.54
N ASN A 179 -20.04 13.88 -18.06
CA ASN A 179 -20.31 14.19 -16.65
C ASN A 179 -19.92 13.02 -15.74
N GLN A 180 -20.20 11.78 -16.15
CA GLN A 180 -19.77 10.59 -15.43
C GLN A 180 -18.24 10.42 -15.42
N VAL A 181 -17.58 10.69 -16.55
CA VAL A 181 -16.11 10.69 -16.64
C VAL A 181 -15.52 11.78 -15.76
N ARG A 182 -16.11 12.98 -15.75
CA ARG A 182 -15.70 14.09 -14.88
C ARG A 182 -15.80 13.69 -13.41
N SER A 183 -16.95 13.21 -12.95
CA SER A 183 -17.14 12.74 -11.58
C SER A 183 -16.13 11.64 -11.21
N ARG A 184 -15.89 10.69 -12.12
CA ARG A 184 -14.89 9.65 -11.91
C ARG A 184 -13.46 10.19 -11.83
N LEU A 185 -13.11 11.18 -12.66
CA LEU A 185 -11.80 11.82 -12.61
C LEU A 185 -11.62 12.64 -11.33
N GLU A 186 -12.66 13.35 -10.88
CA GLU A 186 -12.66 14.07 -9.60
C GLU A 186 -12.45 13.09 -8.43
N ASP A 187 -13.14 11.95 -8.42
CA ASP A 187 -12.93 10.89 -7.40
C ASP A 187 -11.51 10.31 -7.43
N VAL A 188 -10.95 10.07 -8.62
CA VAL A 188 -9.58 9.57 -8.77
C VAL A 188 -8.56 10.62 -8.31
N VAL A 189 -8.75 11.88 -8.67
CA VAL A 189 -7.87 12.98 -8.21
C VAL A 189 -7.94 13.13 -6.70
N GLN A 190 -9.13 13.04 -6.11
CA GLN A 190 -9.30 13.10 -4.66
C GLN A 190 -8.61 11.93 -3.96
N THR A 191 -8.85 10.69 -4.41
CA THR A 191 -8.25 9.49 -3.80
C THR A 191 -6.72 9.46 -3.94
N PHE A 192 -6.17 9.83 -5.10
CA PHE A 192 -4.71 9.94 -5.28
C PHE A 192 -4.13 11.12 -4.51
N GLY A 193 -4.82 12.25 -4.45
CA GLY A 193 -4.42 13.41 -3.64
C GLY A 193 -4.32 13.06 -2.16
N ASP A 194 -5.36 12.40 -1.63
CA ASP A 194 -5.40 11.92 -0.25
C ASP A 194 -4.32 10.86 0.00
N ALA A 195 -4.09 9.94 -0.94
CA ALA A 195 -3.03 8.93 -0.83
C ALA A 195 -1.62 9.54 -0.87
N MET A 196 -1.39 10.59 -1.67
CA MET A 196 -0.12 11.33 -1.71
C MET A 196 0.08 12.24 -0.48
N SER A 197 -1.01 12.71 0.14
CA SER A 197 -0.96 13.50 1.38
C SER A 197 -0.46 12.68 2.58
N TRP A 198 -0.38 11.36 2.43
CA TRP A 198 0.21 10.44 3.41
C TRP A 198 1.62 10.00 2.97
N PRO A 199 2.67 10.83 3.18
CA PRO A 199 4.04 10.44 2.90
C PRO A 199 4.54 9.44 3.95
N LEU A 200 5.24 8.40 3.50
CA LEU A 200 6.01 7.56 4.40
C LEU A 200 7.40 8.17 4.67
N PRO A 201 7.91 8.05 5.90
CA PRO A 201 9.30 8.36 6.17
C PRO A 201 10.20 7.39 5.38
N PRO A 202 11.24 7.86 4.68
CA PRO A 202 12.19 6.96 3.99
C PRO A 202 12.83 5.94 4.95
N SER A 203 12.89 6.22 6.25
CA SER A 203 13.29 5.27 7.28
C SER A 203 12.42 3.99 7.29
N GLU A 204 11.10 4.11 7.07
CA GLU A 204 10.16 2.97 7.04
C GLU A 204 10.31 2.09 5.79
N LEU A 205 10.87 2.65 4.71
CA LEU A 205 11.21 1.92 3.48
C LEU A 205 12.51 1.12 3.63
N THR A 206 13.35 1.49 4.61
CA THR A 206 14.71 0.96 4.75
C THR A 206 14.78 -0.29 5.65
N PHE A 207 13.67 -0.72 6.26
CA PHE A 207 13.65 -1.87 7.18
C PHE A 207 13.72 -3.27 6.52
N SER A 208 13.95 -3.37 5.20
CA SER A 208 14.32 -4.66 4.59
C SER A 208 15.81 -5.00 4.71
N SER A 209 16.65 -4.12 5.30
CA SER A 209 18.10 -4.37 5.43
C SER A 209 18.68 -4.02 6.82
N SER A 210 18.04 -4.47 7.91
CA SER A 210 18.54 -4.24 9.29
C SER A 210 19.77 -5.07 9.72
N PHE A 211 20.84 -5.15 8.91
CA PHE A 211 22.11 -5.77 9.37
C PHE A 211 23.41 -5.07 8.96
N ILE A 212 23.39 -3.88 8.36
CA ILE A 212 24.63 -3.13 8.11
C ILE A 212 24.41 -1.67 8.50
N SER A 213 24.76 -1.33 9.75
CA SER A 213 25.03 0.05 10.16
C SER A 213 26.31 0.52 9.46
N VAL A 214 26.17 1.00 8.23
CA VAL A 214 27.18 1.84 7.56
C VAL A 214 26.43 3.09 7.16
N SER A 215 26.91 4.22 7.65
CA SER A 215 26.36 5.57 7.44
C SER A 215 25.74 5.73 6.06
N GLY A 216 24.41 5.80 6.00
CA GLY A 216 23.72 6.23 4.79
C GLY A 216 24.18 7.65 4.42
N PRO A 217 24.22 8.00 3.13
CA PRO A 217 24.60 9.35 2.72
C PRO A 217 23.70 10.36 3.43
N ASP A 218 24.32 11.40 3.97
CA ASP A 218 23.66 12.51 4.66
C ASP A 218 22.53 13.04 3.77
N LEU A 219 21.29 12.67 4.11
CA LEU A 219 20.10 13.20 3.48
C LEU A 219 20.13 14.69 3.79
N GLY A 220 20.48 15.52 2.79
CA GLY A 220 20.49 16.96 2.93
C GLY A 220 19.15 17.51 3.50
N PRO A 221 19.07 18.81 3.81
CA PRO A 221 17.94 19.40 4.56
C PRO A 221 16.54 19.01 4.03
N GLU A 222 16.39 18.85 2.71
CA GLU A 222 15.15 18.39 2.05
C GLU A 222 14.71 16.96 2.42
N GLY A 223 15.67 16.05 2.69
CA GLY A 223 15.39 14.69 3.11
C GLY A 223 14.97 14.61 4.58
N GLN A 224 15.49 15.51 5.41
CA GLN A 224 15.12 15.63 6.82
C GLN A 224 13.72 16.24 6.98
N ASP A 225 13.39 17.25 6.18
CA ASP A 225 12.04 17.83 6.11
C ASP A 225 10.99 16.80 5.66
N ARG A 226 11.34 15.92 4.71
CA ARG A 226 10.44 14.85 4.23
C ARG A 226 10.28 13.73 5.27
N GLU A 227 11.35 13.37 5.98
CA GLU A 227 11.32 12.41 7.09
C GLU A 227 10.44 12.93 8.24
N GLU A 228 10.65 14.18 8.66
CA GLU A 228 9.88 14.81 9.74
C GLU A 228 8.39 14.90 9.39
N ARG A 229 8.04 15.39 8.19
CA ARG A 229 6.64 15.45 7.72
C ARG A 229 5.97 14.07 7.67
N GLY A 230 6.70 13.03 7.23
CA GLY A 230 6.19 11.66 7.21
C GLY A 230 5.88 11.14 8.63
N GLN A 231 6.82 11.35 9.56
CA GLN A 231 6.64 10.94 10.96
C GLN A 231 5.52 11.73 11.66
N GLU A 232 5.42 13.04 11.43
CA GLU A 232 4.36 13.88 11.99
C GLU A 232 2.99 13.44 11.52
N MET A 233 2.83 13.15 10.22
CA MET A 233 1.56 12.66 9.68
C MET A 233 1.20 11.28 10.25
N MET A 234 2.15 10.35 10.35
CA MET A 234 1.89 9.05 10.99
C MET A 234 1.51 9.19 12.47
N LYS A 235 2.15 10.10 13.20
CA LYS A 235 1.78 10.43 14.59
C LYS A 235 0.38 11.02 14.64
N LYS A 236 0.05 11.96 13.75
CA LYS A 236 -1.26 12.59 13.64
C LYS A 236 -2.37 11.56 13.35
N LEU A 237 -2.13 10.61 12.45
CA LEU A 237 -3.08 9.52 12.17
C LEU A 237 -3.28 8.61 13.40
N ARG A 238 -2.20 8.29 14.13
CA ARG A 238 -2.32 7.52 15.39
C ARG A 238 -3.09 8.27 16.46
N THR A 239 -2.83 9.58 16.63
CA THR A 239 -3.56 10.40 17.60
C THR A 239 -5.02 10.55 17.21
N GLU A 240 -5.32 10.74 15.92
CA GLU A 240 -6.70 10.82 15.42
C GLU A 240 -7.47 9.53 15.71
N VAL A 241 -6.89 8.36 15.40
CA VAL A 241 -7.52 7.05 15.70
C VAL A 241 -7.70 6.87 17.21
N THR A 242 -6.72 7.26 18.03
CA THR A 242 -6.83 7.16 19.50
C THR A 242 -7.89 8.12 20.04
N GLU A 243 -7.97 9.33 19.51
CA GLU A 243 -8.99 10.33 19.86
C GLU A 243 -10.38 9.84 19.48
N LEU A 244 -10.56 9.20 18.31
CA LEU A 244 -11.83 8.57 17.93
C LEU A 244 -12.23 7.41 18.87
N LEU A 245 -11.25 6.67 19.39
CA LEU A 245 -11.51 5.63 20.39
C LEU A 245 -11.92 6.22 21.75
N ASP A 246 -11.52 7.46 22.06
CA ASP A 246 -11.81 8.13 23.33
C ASP A 246 -13.03 9.09 23.26
N SER A 247 -13.36 9.64 22.09
CA SER A 247 -14.31 10.76 21.89
C SER A 247 -15.78 10.43 22.13
N GLU A 248 -16.13 9.16 22.33
CA GLU A 248 -17.49 8.73 22.68
C GLU A 248 -17.50 7.90 23.98
N GLY A 249 -16.70 8.34 24.95
CA GLY A 249 -16.64 7.72 26.29
C GLY A 249 -16.03 6.32 26.27
N GLY A 250 -15.29 5.98 25.21
CA GLY A 250 -14.68 4.68 25.05
C GLY A 250 -15.65 3.56 24.65
N GLY A 251 -16.87 3.86 24.22
CA GLY A 251 -17.86 2.85 23.84
C GLY A 251 -17.69 2.25 22.43
N TYR A 252 -18.63 1.40 22.03
CA TYR A 252 -18.64 0.76 20.70
C TYR A 252 -18.79 1.76 19.54
N ALA A 253 -19.40 2.92 19.75
CA ALA A 253 -19.60 3.89 18.68
C ALA A 253 -18.28 4.61 18.29
N GLY A 254 -17.40 4.91 19.25
CA GLY A 254 -16.03 5.37 18.99
C GLY A 254 -15.16 4.29 18.33
N LEU A 255 -15.43 3.02 18.65
CA LEU A 255 -14.79 1.88 17.99
C LEU A 255 -15.18 1.75 16.52
N ASP A 256 -16.47 1.91 16.20
CA ASP A 256 -16.96 1.89 14.82
C ASP A 256 -16.41 3.09 14.02
N ALA A 257 -16.32 4.27 14.63
CA ALA A 257 -15.73 5.45 14.00
C ALA A 257 -14.23 5.25 13.70
N ALA A 258 -13.48 4.71 14.67
CA ALA A 258 -12.07 4.38 14.49
C ALA A 258 -11.87 3.29 13.43
N ASN A 259 -12.71 2.25 13.40
CA ASN A 259 -12.64 1.20 12.40
C ASN A 259 -12.91 1.72 10.98
N ARG A 260 -13.91 2.59 10.80
CA ARG A 260 -14.17 3.28 9.51
C ARG A 260 -12.96 4.09 9.04
N ARG A 261 -12.27 4.75 9.97
CA ARG A 261 -11.06 5.52 9.64
C ARG A 261 -9.91 4.62 9.21
N VAL A 262 -9.69 3.50 9.88
CA VAL A 262 -8.69 2.49 9.50
C VAL A 262 -9.02 1.85 8.14
N GLU A 263 -10.29 1.56 7.87
CA GLU A 263 -10.75 1.06 6.57
C GLU A 263 -10.52 2.07 5.45
N ALA A 264 -10.80 3.35 5.68
CA ALA A 264 -10.49 4.42 4.72
C ALA A 264 -8.97 4.46 4.41
N LEU A 265 -8.11 4.39 5.43
CA LEU A 265 -6.66 4.30 5.24
C LEU A 265 -6.24 3.04 4.48
N ARG A 266 -6.94 1.92 4.67
CA ARG A 266 -6.72 0.69 3.92
C ARG A 266 -7.06 0.86 2.44
N THR A 267 -8.15 1.56 2.11
CA THR A 267 -8.47 1.90 0.71
C THR A 267 -7.40 2.79 0.07
N LEU A 268 -6.90 3.80 0.80
CA LEU A 268 -5.81 4.65 0.32
C LEU A 268 -4.49 3.87 0.14
N ALA A 269 -4.23 2.87 0.98
CA ALA A 269 -3.06 2.00 0.85
C ALA A 269 -3.08 1.16 -0.44
N THR A 270 -4.26 0.79 -0.97
CA THR A 270 -4.36 0.02 -2.23
C THR A 270 -3.85 0.78 -3.45
N VAL A 271 -3.80 2.11 -3.42
CA VAL A 271 -3.22 2.94 -4.50
C VAL A 271 -1.74 2.64 -4.69
N TRP A 272 -1.08 2.12 -3.66
CA TRP A 272 0.35 1.83 -3.63
C TRP A 272 0.67 0.35 -3.90
N ASP A 273 -0.32 -0.45 -4.30
CA ASP A 273 -0.13 -1.87 -4.66
C ASP A 273 0.92 -2.03 -5.78
N GLY A 274 1.89 -2.92 -5.59
CA GLY A 274 3.02 -3.11 -6.50
C GLY A 274 4.15 -2.07 -6.40
N SER A 275 4.06 -1.10 -5.48
CA SER A 275 5.15 -0.15 -5.20
C SER A 275 6.06 -0.63 -4.06
N ALA A 276 7.29 -0.09 -3.99
CA ALA A 276 8.20 -0.37 -2.87
C ALA A 276 7.65 0.05 -1.49
N GLU A 277 6.62 0.90 -1.47
CA GLU A 277 6.01 1.43 -0.26
C GLU A 277 4.84 0.57 0.27
N GLU A 278 4.29 -0.33 -0.56
CA GLU A 278 3.09 -1.12 -0.27
C GLU A 278 3.17 -1.82 1.10
N LYS A 279 4.28 -2.54 1.34
CA LYS A 279 4.47 -3.35 2.54
C LYS A 279 4.58 -2.50 3.81
N ALA A 280 5.21 -1.33 3.72
CA ALA A 280 5.35 -0.42 4.85
C ALA A 280 4.00 0.25 5.19
N ARG A 281 3.25 0.67 4.17
CA ARG A 281 1.90 1.25 4.33
C ARG A 281 0.92 0.25 4.94
N ASN A 282 0.90 -0.99 4.44
CA ASN A 282 0.03 -2.05 4.98
C ASN A 282 0.35 -2.37 6.44
N ARG A 283 1.63 -2.45 6.83
CA ARG A 283 2.04 -2.67 8.23
C ARG A 283 1.59 -1.55 9.15
N PHE A 284 1.64 -0.30 8.71
CA PHE A 284 1.16 0.82 9.51
C PHE A 284 -0.35 0.74 9.73
N VAL A 285 -1.12 0.45 8.68
CA VAL A 285 -2.58 0.26 8.76
C VAL A 285 -2.93 -0.92 9.66
N ASP A 286 -2.23 -2.05 9.53
CA ASP A 286 -2.42 -3.21 10.41
C ASP A 286 -2.06 -2.88 11.87
N GLY A 287 -1.05 -2.04 12.10
CA GLY A 287 -0.73 -1.48 13.42
C GLY A 287 -1.87 -0.65 14.02
N LEU A 288 -2.53 0.18 13.23
CA LEU A 288 -3.72 0.93 13.66
C LEU A 288 -4.91 -0.01 13.91
N ALA A 289 -5.12 -1.01 13.06
CA ALA A 289 -6.17 -2.02 13.23
C ALA A 289 -6.00 -2.79 14.54
N ASN A 290 -4.76 -3.14 14.92
CA ASN A 290 -4.48 -3.79 16.20
C ASN A 290 -4.85 -2.90 17.40
N ILE A 291 -4.62 -1.58 17.32
CA ILE A 291 -5.01 -0.65 18.40
C ILE A 291 -6.53 -0.62 18.58
N VAL A 292 -7.29 -0.62 17.47
CA VAL A 292 -8.76 -0.68 17.50
C VAL A 292 -9.24 -2.03 18.03
N GLU A 293 -8.62 -3.14 17.61
CA GLU A 293 -8.96 -4.49 18.06
C GLU A 293 -8.66 -4.72 19.55
N ASP A 294 -7.52 -4.22 20.05
CA ASP A 294 -7.19 -4.27 21.47
C ASP A 294 -8.21 -3.47 22.30
N ARG A 295 -8.66 -2.33 21.78
CA ARG A 295 -9.75 -1.58 22.42
C ARG A 295 -11.08 -2.35 22.39
N ARG A 296 -11.39 -3.04 21.29
CA ARG A 296 -12.58 -3.93 21.21
C ARG A 296 -12.54 -5.00 22.29
N ARG A 297 -11.41 -5.69 22.38
CA ARG A 297 -11.20 -6.77 23.35
C ARG A 297 -11.35 -6.27 24.79
N THR A 298 -10.82 -5.10 25.12
CA THR A 298 -10.97 -4.53 26.47
C THR A 298 -12.41 -4.17 26.78
N LEU A 299 -13.17 -3.63 25.83
CA LEU A 299 -14.60 -3.34 26.01
C LEU A 299 -15.44 -4.62 26.21
N ASP A 300 -15.19 -5.64 25.40
CA ASP A 300 -15.86 -6.94 25.54
C ASP A 300 -15.55 -7.59 26.90
N GLN A 301 -14.31 -7.46 27.38
CA GLN A 301 -13.90 -7.99 28.69
C GLN A 301 -14.54 -7.22 29.85
N HIS A 302 -14.63 -5.88 29.76
CA HIS A 302 -15.34 -5.07 30.73
C HIS A 302 -16.85 -5.38 30.74
N GLN A 303 -17.46 -5.63 29.59
CA GLN A 303 -18.87 -6.03 29.50
C GLN A 303 -19.10 -7.42 30.10
N ALA A 304 -18.20 -8.38 29.85
CA ALA A 304 -18.26 -9.73 30.41
C ALA A 304 -18.11 -9.74 31.94
N ASP A 305 -17.19 -8.96 32.50
CA ASP A 305 -16.99 -8.83 33.95
C ASP A 305 -18.17 -8.14 34.65
N GLN A 306 -18.79 -7.14 34.00
CA GLN A 306 -19.98 -6.47 34.52
C GLN A 306 -21.18 -7.42 34.55
N ASN A 307 -21.32 -8.29 33.54
CA ASN A 307 -22.38 -9.30 33.49
C ASN A 307 -22.19 -10.42 34.53
N GLN A 308 -20.94 -10.83 34.80
CA GLN A 308 -20.62 -11.80 35.86
C GLN A 308 -20.80 -11.24 37.29
N ARG A 309 -20.53 -9.95 37.51
CA ARG A 309 -20.84 -9.26 38.78
C ARG A 309 -22.34 -9.02 38.99
N GLY A 310 -23.13 -8.96 37.92
CA GLY A 310 -24.59 -8.93 37.99
C GLY A 310 -25.23 -10.27 38.39
N GLN A 311 -24.61 -11.40 38.03
CA GLN A 311 -25.16 -12.73 38.28
C GLN A 311 -24.71 -13.35 39.63
N SER A 312 -23.65 -12.84 40.25
CA SER A 312 -23.07 -13.36 41.50
C SER A 312 -23.71 -12.83 42.79
N LYS A 313 -24.79 -12.04 42.72
CA LYS A 313 -25.52 -11.55 43.91
C LYS A 313 -26.69 -12.44 44.36
N SER A 314 -26.80 -13.67 43.83
CA SER A 314 -27.91 -14.60 44.13
C SER A 314 -27.47 -16.01 44.54
N ARG A 315 -26.34 -16.17 45.25
CA ARG A 315 -26.02 -17.44 45.94
C ARG A 315 -24.89 -17.28 46.95
N SER A 316 -25.17 -16.57 48.04
CA SER A 316 -24.38 -16.63 49.26
C SER A 316 -25.15 -17.43 50.30
N GLU A 317 -25.05 -18.76 50.25
CA GLU A 317 -25.12 -19.60 51.46
C GLU A 317 -24.73 -21.04 51.08
N ALA A 318 -23.88 -21.64 51.91
CA ALA A 318 -23.57 -23.07 52.03
C ALA A 318 -22.20 -23.54 51.50
N ARG A 319 -21.35 -23.80 52.51
CA ARG A 319 -20.48 -24.97 52.71
C ARG A 319 -18.98 -24.77 52.52
N ARG A 320 -18.35 -24.81 53.70
CA ARG A 320 -16.98 -25.17 54.01
C ARG A 320 -16.55 -26.49 53.37
N ASP A 321 -15.24 -26.60 53.24
CA ASP A 321 -14.42 -27.81 53.18
C ASP A 321 -14.54 -28.65 51.91
N SER A 322 -13.48 -28.70 51.12
CA SER A 322 -12.71 -29.93 50.89
C SER A 322 -11.59 -29.66 49.89
N ASP A 323 -10.40 -30.02 50.36
CA ASP A 323 -9.21 -30.50 49.67
C ASP A 323 -9.39 -31.14 48.27
N SER A 324 -8.26 -31.19 47.55
CA SER A 324 -7.94 -32.00 46.36
C SER A 324 -8.12 -31.36 44.97
N GLY A 325 -6.98 -31.08 44.31
CA GLY A 325 -6.89 -31.06 42.85
C GLY A 325 -5.95 -30.04 42.20
N ALA A 326 -4.64 -30.14 42.44
CA ALA A 326 -3.63 -29.55 41.53
C ALA A 326 -3.60 -30.36 40.21
N PRO A 327 -3.10 -29.84 39.05
CA PRO A 327 -1.64 -29.63 38.90
C PRO A 327 -1.20 -28.57 37.86
N ALA A 328 -0.43 -27.55 38.26
CA ALA A 328 0.56 -26.84 37.39
C ALA A 328 1.37 -25.71 38.08
N GLY A 329 1.26 -25.49 39.40
CA GLY A 329 1.87 -24.30 40.06
C GLY A 329 2.93 -24.57 41.14
N GLY A 330 3.41 -25.81 41.30
CA GLY A 330 4.18 -26.22 42.50
C GLY A 330 5.68 -25.86 42.52
N LEU A 331 6.29 -25.58 41.37
CA LEU A 331 7.75 -25.42 41.27
C LEU A 331 8.24 -24.02 41.73
N PHE A 332 7.52 -22.95 41.36
CA PHE A 332 7.91 -21.59 41.73
C PHE A 332 7.77 -21.30 43.22
N ARG A 333 6.78 -21.92 43.88
CA ARG A 333 6.56 -21.74 45.32
C ARG A 333 7.65 -22.40 46.17
N ASN A 334 8.22 -23.51 45.68
CA ASN A 334 9.34 -24.17 46.34
C ASN A 334 10.65 -23.39 46.19
N LEU A 335 10.88 -22.75 45.02
CA LEU A 335 12.03 -21.85 44.81
C LEU A 335 11.93 -20.56 45.63
N GLN A 336 10.72 -20.03 45.81
CA GLN A 336 10.51 -18.84 46.64
C GLN A 336 10.83 -19.11 48.12
N ARG A 337 10.50 -20.31 48.60
CA ARG A 337 10.85 -20.74 49.97
C ARG A 337 12.36 -20.93 50.16
N LEU A 338 13.04 -21.49 49.16
CA LEU A 338 14.50 -21.67 49.18
C LEU A 338 15.26 -20.33 49.12
N ARG A 339 14.71 -19.33 48.43
CA ARG A 339 15.24 -17.95 48.46
C ARG A 339 15.11 -17.33 49.84
N GLU A 340 13.99 -17.53 50.52
CA GLU A 340 13.75 -16.93 51.85
C GLU A 340 14.62 -17.57 52.94
N GLU A 341 15.01 -18.84 52.79
CA GLU A 341 15.83 -19.57 53.76
C GLU A 341 17.34 -19.25 53.66
N ILE A 342 17.83 -18.77 52.51
CA ILE A 342 19.24 -18.38 52.32
C ILE A 342 19.55 -16.97 52.89
N TYR A 343 18.54 -16.13 53.11
CA TYR A 343 18.72 -14.75 53.62
C TYR A 343 18.46 -14.61 55.13
N LEU A 344 18.35 -15.71 55.87
CA LEU A 344 18.03 -15.70 57.31
C LEU A 344 19.09 -16.35 58.21
N GLU A 345 20.36 -16.39 57.79
CA GLU A 345 21.51 -16.64 58.67
C GLU A 345 22.39 -15.39 58.85
#